data_AF-A0A7X7MH74-F1
#
_entry.id   AF-A0A7X7MH74-F1
#
_cell.length_a   1.000
_cell.length_b   1.000
_cell.length_c   1.000
_cell.angle_alpha   90.00
_cell.angle_beta   90.00
_cell.angle_gamma   90.00
#
_symmetry.space_group_name_H-M   'P 1'
#
loop_
_entity.id
_entity.type
_entity.pdbx_description
1 polymer ?
#
loop_
_entity_poly.entity_id
_entity_poly.type
_entity_poly.pdbx_seq_one_letter_code
_entity_poly.pdbx_strand_id
1 'polypeptide(L)'
;YSASHSWFYSHPNGPEAVFLDRCRGGVVLRYNDLVGSDKRRWNDTIEGSGNGSIDGGIGRDADVYGNLFAFANDDSIEIEGMEMNVRLYLNRFEGSLCGVSTGCCRLGPSYQFRNLYYRLGDENGRFSAPFKNGMGNQGYGSIFMLNNTVFSPGLRNGFSGFHALPPQNEMALTNPKAYTRNNILSCQDEFFGRDWFDWNTDIDADLLDLGDAGKMPALKEKLLAAGKQQRGIWAAPQYLDAANGIFALRPGSPGYNAAVPVANLSTRHVGAFQDDGIEFLPHRPIPLRADRYEVFFADAKVPLQQQFTIAVQGSAYESAFRVHTNDDFFSVAPESGVFRSGESQVFTVTLHPEKMEKPQMFRGMVLLRQSDGYSCPVSVYADYRNCPDRLAEAQKHALHFPGSGKSGEVISTEVEIPEEGCYFMFVKGQMEGWSKVAVSIGDFKTADSARLINRYEPGLLNRYGIVRNGHLSGYYMFLKPGKYPVTFQTALTGAKIEGFMLTREPEWFLR
;
A
#
# COMPACT_ATOMS: atom_id res chain seq x y z
N TYR A 1 13.04 12.59 -17.28
CA TYR A 1 11.75 11.93 -16.97
C TYR A 1 11.27 12.45 -15.63
N SER A 2 10.00 12.86 -15.55
CA SER A 2 9.33 13.38 -14.35
C SER A 2 8.99 12.25 -13.35
N ALA A 3 8.65 12.61 -12.11
CA ALA A 3 8.18 11.70 -11.05
C ALA A 3 6.89 12.27 -10.44
N SER A 4 6.04 11.42 -9.87
CA SER A 4 4.92 11.89 -9.06
C SER A 4 5.43 12.51 -7.76
N HIS A 5 4.74 13.55 -7.29
CA HIS A 5 5.07 14.13 -6.01
C HIS A 5 4.43 13.35 -4.84
N SER A 6 4.96 13.59 -3.64
CA SER A 6 4.49 12.92 -2.44
C SER A 6 3.15 13.39 -1.92
N TRP A 7 2.40 12.48 -1.29
CA TRP A 7 1.29 12.80 -0.37
C TRP A 7 1.70 13.73 0.76
N PHE A 8 2.99 13.79 1.09
CA PHE A 8 3.51 14.77 2.04
C PHE A 8 3.34 16.21 1.55
N TYR A 9 3.31 16.48 0.25
CA TYR A 9 3.14 17.84 -0.27
C TYR A 9 1.68 18.13 -0.63
N SER A 10 1.02 17.22 -1.36
CA SER A 10 -0.38 17.32 -1.80
C SER A 10 -0.85 15.96 -2.32
N HIS A 11 -2.11 15.84 -2.76
CA HIS A 11 -2.57 14.66 -3.50
C HIS A 11 -1.64 14.40 -4.69
N PRO A 12 -0.99 13.22 -4.79
CA PRO A 12 -0.06 12.88 -5.85
C PRO A 12 -0.59 13.24 -7.23
N ASN A 13 0.33 13.69 -8.07
CA ASN A 13 0.13 14.04 -9.46
C ASN A 13 1.47 13.84 -10.16
N GLY A 14 1.47 13.20 -11.31
CA GLY A 14 2.67 12.86 -12.06
C GLY A 14 2.39 11.78 -13.08
N PRO A 15 3.43 11.09 -13.58
CA PRO A 15 3.25 10.08 -14.59
C PRO A 15 2.50 8.86 -14.06
N GLU A 16 1.70 8.27 -14.94
CA GLU A 16 1.06 6.96 -14.79
C GLU A 16 1.67 5.98 -15.80
N ALA A 17 1.57 4.67 -15.54
CA ALA A 17 2.02 3.68 -16.51
C ALA A 17 1.01 3.56 -17.68
N VAL A 18 -0.29 3.69 -17.37
CA VAL A 18 -1.39 3.73 -18.34
C VAL A 18 -2.43 4.74 -17.87
N PHE A 19 -2.89 5.62 -18.75
CA PHE A 19 -4.02 6.53 -18.48
C PHE A 19 -5.24 6.10 -19.32
N LEU A 20 -6.39 5.92 -18.67
CA LEU A 20 -7.62 5.43 -19.29
C LEU A 20 -8.69 6.53 -19.33
N ASP A 21 -8.76 7.25 -20.45
CA ASP A 21 -9.73 8.32 -20.65
C ASP A 21 -11.07 7.77 -21.21
N ARG A 22 -12.08 7.65 -20.33
CA ARG A 22 -13.48 7.31 -20.69
C ARG A 22 -13.59 6.14 -21.69
N CYS A 23 -12.90 5.05 -21.37
CA CYS A 23 -12.79 3.91 -22.27
C CYS A 23 -14.14 3.19 -22.36
N ARG A 24 -14.88 3.33 -23.48
CA ARG A 24 -16.26 2.82 -23.63
C ARG A 24 -16.44 1.30 -23.60
N GLY A 25 -15.36 0.53 -23.52
CA GLY A 25 -15.37 -0.91 -23.26
C GLY A 25 -14.38 -1.74 -24.07
N GLY A 26 -14.28 -3.04 -23.76
CA GLY A 26 -13.41 -4.00 -24.45
C GLY A 26 -11.92 -3.85 -24.12
N VAL A 27 -11.59 -3.23 -22.98
CA VAL A 27 -10.21 -3.03 -22.54
C VAL A 27 -9.65 -4.34 -21.98
N VAL A 28 -8.48 -4.75 -22.49
CA VAL A 28 -7.73 -5.88 -21.93
C VAL A 28 -6.33 -5.44 -21.58
N LEU A 29 -6.01 -5.44 -20.28
CA LEU A 29 -4.66 -5.18 -19.77
C LEU A 29 -4.16 -6.46 -19.11
N ARG A 30 -3.16 -7.11 -19.70
CA ARG A 30 -2.68 -8.40 -19.20
C ARG A 30 -1.19 -8.59 -19.31
N TYR A 31 -0.62 -9.31 -18.34
CA TYR A 31 0.77 -9.74 -18.36
C TYR A 31 1.79 -8.61 -18.45
N ASN A 32 1.42 -7.42 -17.96
CA ASN A 32 2.30 -6.26 -17.93
C ASN A 32 3.11 -6.20 -16.63
N ASP A 33 4.28 -5.59 -16.72
CA ASP A 33 5.10 -5.15 -15.59
C ASP A 33 5.05 -3.63 -15.50
N LEU A 34 4.19 -3.11 -14.62
CA LEU A 34 3.97 -1.68 -14.44
C LEU A 34 4.68 -1.23 -13.16
N VAL A 35 5.96 -0.87 -13.29
CA VAL A 35 6.90 -0.76 -12.16
C VAL A 35 7.54 0.63 -12.11
N GLY A 36 7.30 1.36 -11.02
CA GLY A 36 7.97 2.63 -10.69
C GLY A 36 9.29 2.40 -9.97
N SER A 37 9.81 3.40 -9.26
CA SER A 37 10.98 3.29 -8.36
C SER A 37 10.84 4.28 -7.21
N ASP A 38 11.59 4.12 -6.12
CA ASP A 38 11.54 5.09 -5.01
C ASP A 38 11.92 6.52 -5.49
N LYS A 39 12.78 6.65 -6.51
CA LYS A 39 13.14 7.95 -7.10
C LYS A 39 12.11 8.49 -8.09
N ARG A 40 11.28 7.61 -8.66
CA ARG A 40 10.32 7.90 -9.75
C ARG A 40 9.11 6.99 -9.63
N ARG A 41 8.26 7.30 -8.66
CA ARG A 41 6.98 6.59 -8.49
C ARG A 41 5.95 7.08 -9.47
N TRP A 42 5.00 6.21 -9.76
CA TRP A 42 3.78 6.60 -10.43
C TRP A 42 2.92 7.48 -9.53
N ASN A 43 2.00 8.25 -10.12
CA ASN A 43 0.88 8.81 -9.38
C ASN A 43 0.01 7.65 -8.88
N ASP A 44 -0.93 7.23 -9.73
CA ASP A 44 -1.46 5.88 -9.77
C ASP A 44 -0.69 5.07 -10.80
N THR A 45 -0.59 3.76 -10.62
CA THR A 45 0.04 2.95 -11.69
C THR A 45 -0.85 2.96 -12.95
N ILE A 46 -2.16 2.88 -12.76
CA ILE A 46 -3.16 3.11 -13.81
C ILE A 46 -4.21 4.07 -13.27
N GLU A 47 -4.38 5.21 -13.93
CA GLU A 47 -5.36 6.25 -13.59
C GLU A 47 -6.45 6.30 -14.67
N GLY A 48 -7.62 6.81 -14.30
CA GLY A 48 -8.73 7.05 -15.21
C GLY A 48 -9.20 8.50 -15.20
N SER A 49 -9.91 8.93 -16.25
CA SER A 49 -10.62 10.21 -16.19
C SER A 49 -12.07 10.01 -15.71
N GLY A 50 -12.58 10.98 -14.95
CA GLY A 50 -14.01 11.05 -14.64
C GLY A 50 -14.48 10.01 -13.63
N ASN A 51 -13.73 9.77 -12.56
CA ASN A 51 -13.94 8.75 -11.52
C ASN A 51 -15.38 8.75 -10.92
N GLY A 52 -16.04 9.91 -10.91
CA GLY A 52 -17.43 10.07 -10.44
C GLY A 52 -18.51 9.95 -11.53
N SER A 53 -18.14 9.69 -12.78
CA SER A 53 -18.98 9.78 -13.97
C SER A 53 -19.39 8.41 -14.51
N ILE A 54 -20.60 8.31 -15.06
CA ILE A 54 -21.15 7.07 -15.63
C ILE A 54 -20.41 6.59 -16.89
N ASP A 55 -19.55 7.42 -17.43
CA ASP A 55 -18.69 7.19 -18.59
C ASP A 55 -17.20 7.31 -18.27
N GLY A 56 -16.85 7.37 -16.98
CA GLY A 56 -15.46 7.50 -16.52
C GLY A 56 -14.67 6.19 -16.51
N GLY A 57 -13.35 6.33 -16.51
CA GLY A 57 -12.37 5.27 -16.32
C GLY A 57 -12.55 4.08 -17.25
N ILE A 58 -12.58 2.89 -16.65
CA ILE A 58 -12.77 1.63 -17.37
C ILE A 58 -14.26 1.40 -17.57
N GLY A 59 -14.68 1.43 -18.84
CA GLY A 59 -16.05 1.16 -19.25
C GLY A 59 -16.40 -0.32 -19.25
N ARG A 60 -17.28 -0.70 -20.18
CA ARG A 60 -17.89 -2.03 -20.15
C ARG A 60 -16.98 -3.18 -20.62
N ASP A 61 -17.17 -4.37 -20.06
CA ASP A 61 -16.57 -5.62 -20.54
C ASP A 61 -15.04 -5.53 -20.63
N ALA A 62 -14.38 -5.36 -19.49
CA ALA A 62 -12.93 -5.21 -19.41
C ALA A 62 -12.27 -6.30 -18.57
N ASP A 63 -11.06 -6.68 -18.94
CA ASP A 63 -10.24 -7.67 -18.26
C ASP A 63 -8.86 -7.10 -17.92
N VAL A 64 -8.55 -7.06 -16.62
CA VAL A 64 -7.24 -6.63 -16.11
C VAL A 64 -6.66 -7.79 -15.32
N TYR A 65 -5.73 -8.55 -15.88
CA TYR A 65 -5.26 -9.76 -15.23
C TYR A 65 -3.80 -10.11 -15.43
N GLY A 66 -3.22 -10.77 -14.43
CA GLY A 66 -1.81 -11.12 -14.48
C GLY A 66 -0.93 -9.89 -14.65
N ASN A 67 -1.24 -8.73 -14.08
CA ASN A 67 -0.34 -7.57 -14.14
C ASN A 67 0.39 -7.42 -12.79
N LEU A 68 1.64 -6.96 -12.86
CA LEU A 68 2.34 -6.42 -11.71
C LEU A 68 2.11 -4.91 -11.67
N PHE A 69 1.58 -4.41 -10.57
CA PHE A 69 1.49 -2.99 -10.26
C PHE A 69 2.43 -2.72 -9.10
N ALA A 70 3.49 -1.95 -9.33
CA ALA A 70 4.50 -1.70 -8.32
C ALA A 70 4.90 -0.23 -8.25
N PHE A 71 4.95 0.29 -7.03
CA PHE A 71 5.58 1.57 -6.68
C PHE A 71 4.85 2.81 -7.22
N ALA A 72 3.57 2.93 -6.89
CA ALA A 72 2.79 4.16 -7.02
C ALA A 72 2.79 4.96 -5.70
N ASN A 73 2.39 6.23 -5.77
CA ASN A 73 2.23 7.09 -4.60
C ASN A 73 0.79 7.11 -4.07
N ASP A 74 -0.21 6.90 -4.92
CA ASP A 74 -1.61 6.76 -4.50
C ASP A 74 -2.12 5.33 -4.75
N ASP A 75 -2.93 5.10 -5.77
CA ASP A 75 -3.58 3.84 -6.02
C ASP A 75 -2.75 2.94 -6.95
N SER A 76 -2.86 1.63 -6.76
CA SER A 76 -2.28 0.70 -7.73
C SER A 76 -3.08 0.69 -9.03
N ILE A 77 -4.38 0.94 -8.97
CA ILE A 77 -5.22 1.15 -10.14
C ILE A 77 -6.52 1.84 -9.74
N GLU A 78 -6.92 2.85 -10.48
CA GLU A 78 -8.27 3.38 -10.50
C GLU A 78 -9.06 2.69 -11.62
N ILE A 79 -10.13 1.98 -11.24
CA ILE A 79 -11.13 1.48 -12.22
C ILE A 79 -12.41 2.30 -12.20
N GLU A 80 -12.39 3.40 -11.47
CA GLU A 80 -13.53 4.21 -11.05
C GLU A 80 -14.37 4.75 -12.22
N GLY A 81 -15.63 5.06 -11.95
CA GLY A 81 -16.56 5.55 -12.97
C GLY A 81 -17.52 4.45 -13.42
N MET A 82 -17.49 4.08 -14.70
CA MET A 82 -18.51 3.20 -15.29
C MET A 82 -18.53 1.80 -14.63
N GLU A 83 -17.40 1.08 -14.65
CA GLU A 83 -17.21 -0.22 -13.99
C GLU A 83 -18.19 -1.34 -14.42
N MET A 84 -18.69 -1.33 -15.67
CA MET A 84 -19.68 -2.33 -16.11
C MET A 84 -19.05 -3.65 -16.54
N ASN A 85 -19.22 -4.72 -15.77
CA ASN A 85 -18.60 -6.02 -16.08
C ASN A 85 -17.07 -5.92 -16.24
N VAL A 86 -16.43 -5.28 -15.27
CA VAL A 86 -14.96 -5.09 -15.22
C VAL A 86 -14.37 -6.15 -14.29
N ARG A 87 -13.39 -6.92 -14.78
CA ARG A 87 -12.81 -8.09 -14.10
C ARG A 87 -11.32 -7.88 -13.84
N LEU A 88 -10.92 -7.91 -12.57
CA LEU A 88 -9.54 -7.77 -12.10
C LEU A 88 -9.12 -9.05 -11.41
N TYR A 89 -8.19 -9.81 -11.98
CA TYR A 89 -7.81 -11.10 -11.40
C TYR A 89 -6.36 -11.53 -11.61
N LEU A 90 -5.83 -12.33 -10.68
CA LEU A 90 -4.48 -12.87 -10.75
C LEU A 90 -3.39 -11.79 -10.88
N ASN A 91 -3.67 -10.57 -10.42
CA ASN A 91 -2.72 -9.46 -10.38
C ASN A 91 -1.92 -9.49 -9.07
N ARG A 92 -0.79 -8.78 -9.07
CA ARG A 92 -0.04 -8.43 -7.85
C ARG A 92 0.03 -6.91 -7.73
N PHE A 93 -0.36 -6.40 -6.57
CA PHE A 93 -0.30 -4.99 -6.20
C PHE A 93 0.72 -4.80 -5.08
N GLU A 94 1.71 -3.93 -5.28
CA GLU A 94 2.84 -3.80 -4.37
C GLU A 94 3.35 -2.37 -4.23
N GLY A 95 3.62 -1.93 -3.00
CA GLY A 95 4.19 -0.62 -2.74
C GLY A 95 3.35 0.53 -3.33
N SER A 96 2.06 0.57 -3.06
CA SER A 96 1.21 1.73 -3.37
C SER A 96 0.44 2.10 -2.11
N LEU A 97 0.02 3.37 -1.94
CA LEU A 97 -0.76 3.76 -0.76
C LEU A 97 -2.01 2.89 -0.63
N CYS A 98 -2.70 2.66 -1.75
CA CYS A 98 -3.88 1.80 -1.84
C CYS A 98 -3.70 0.70 -2.89
N GLY A 99 -4.57 -0.31 -2.82
CA GLY A 99 -4.66 -1.33 -3.84
C GLY A 99 -5.49 -0.87 -5.04
N VAL A 100 -6.71 -1.40 -5.15
CA VAL A 100 -7.65 -1.05 -6.23
C VAL A 100 -8.62 0.00 -5.72
N SER A 101 -8.82 1.06 -6.50
CA SER A 101 -9.86 2.06 -6.25
C SER A 101 -11.06 1.88 -7.18
N THR A 102 -12.24 1.85 -6.57
CA THR A 102 -13.56 1.76 -7.19
C THR A 102 -14.46 2.89 -6.69
N GLY A 103 -13.91 4.00 -6.21
CA GLY A 103 -14.61 5.18 -5.71
C GLY A 103 -15.02 6.09 -6.86
N CYS A 104 -16.23 6.07 -7.40
CA CYS A 104 -17.32 5.17 -7.06
C CYS A 104 -17.72 4.34 -8.29
N CYS A 105 -17.97 3.05 -8.09
CA CYS A 105 -18.57 2.16 -9.07
C CYS A 105 -19.97 2.65 -9.43
N ARG A 106 -20.08 3.41 -10.53
CA ARG A 106 -21.30 4.13 -10.92
C ARG A 106 -22.35 3.18 -11.44
N LEU A 107 -21.99 2.30 -12.38
CA LEU A 107 -22.93 1.40 -13.04
C LEU A 107 -22.71 -0.06 -12.64
N GLY A 108 -21.47 -0.54 -12.62
CA GLY A 108 -21.19 -1.90 -12.16
C GLY A 108 -21.77 -2.99 -13.07
N PRO A 109 -21.56 -4.27 -12.72
CA PRO A 109 -20.75 -4.73 -11.59
C PRO A 109 -19.25 -4.80 -11.90
N SER A 110 -18.41 -4.58 -10.89
CA SER A 110 -16.97 -4.88 -10.96
C SER A 110 -16.60 -6.11 -10.11
N TYR A 111 -15.59 -6.84 -10.53
CA TYR A 111 -15.15 -8.10 -9.94
C TYR A 111 -13.65 -8.06 -9.69
N GLN A 112 -13.25 -8.17 -8.43
CA GLN A 112 -11.87 -8.29 -8.00
C GLN A 112 -11.68 -9.66 -7.37
N PHE A 113 -10.94 -10.55 -8.04
CA PHE A 113 -10.78 -11.90 -7.52
C PHE A 113 -9.41 -12.52 -7.72
N ARG A 114 -8.96 -13.29 -6.74
CA ARG A 114 -7.65 -13.96 -6.76
C ARG A 114 -6.48 -13.03 -7.05
N ASN A 115 -6.54 -11.79 -6.54
CA ASN A 115 -5.41 -10.88 -6.57
C ASN A 115 -4.58 -11.00 -5.28
N LEU A 116 -3.30 -10.66 -5.39
CA LEU A 116 -2.38 -10.53 -4.27
C LEU A 116 -2.10 -9.04 -4.01
N TYR A 117 -2.40 -8.58 -2.80
CA TYR A 117 -1.99 -7.27 -2.31
C TYR A 117 -0.85 -7.50 -1.34
N TYR A 118 0.35 -7.05 -1.71
CA TYR A 118 1.58 -7.41 -1.03
C TYR A 118 2.37 -6.17 -0.67
N ARG A 119 2.73 -5.99 0.61
CA ARG A 119 3.54 -4.85 1.09
C ARG A 119 3.15 -3.53 0.41
N LEU A 120 1.89 -3.14 0.59
CA LEU A 120 1.44 -1.80 0.21
C LEU A 120 2.31 -0.74 0.92
N GLY A 121 2.19 0.53 0.57
CA GLY A 121 3.07 1.56 1.09
C GLY A 121 3.47 2.56 0.02
N ASP A 122 3.11 3.84 0.21
CA ASP A 122 3.66 4.94 -0.59
C ASP A 122 5.18 5.10 -0.37
N GLU A 123 5.79 6.11 -0.99
CA GLU A 123 7.22 6.39 -0.82
C GLU A 123 7.63 6.60 0.66
N ASN A 124 6.71 7.07 1.50
CA ASN A 124 6.89 7.35 2.92
C ASN A 124 6.35 6.23 3.82
N GLY A 125 6.17 5.02 3.27
CA GLY A 125 5.76 3.85 4.01
C GLY A 125 4.35 3.95 4.58
N ARG A 126 3.49 4.81 4.01
CA ARG A 126 2.10 4.95 4.45
C ARG A 126 1.18 4.03 3.69
N PHE A 127 0.16 3.56 4.40
CA PHE A 127 -0.84 2.65 3.87
C PHE A 127 -2.23 3.24 4.07
N SER A 128 -3.11 2.96 3.11
CA SER A 128 -4.54 3.14 3.20
C SER A 128 -5.20 1.76 3.11
N ALA A 129 -6.19 1.58 2.24
CA ALA A 129 -6.93 0.34 2.07
C ALA A 129 -6.49 -0.39 0.78
N PRO A 130 -6.29 -1.73 0.79
CA PRO A 130 -6.18 -2.52 -0.45
C PRO A 130 -7.43 -2.42 -1.32
N PHE A 131 -8.60 -2.19 -0.73
CA PHE A 131 -9.87 -1.99 -1.43
C PHE A 131 -10.42 -0.60 -1.10
N LYS A 132 -10.16 0.37 -1.98
CA LYS A 132 -10.60 1.78 -1.85
C LYS A 132 -11.89 1.95 -2.64
N ASN A 133 -12.93 2.52 -2.01
CA ASN A 133 -14.29 2.58 -2.58
C ASN A 133 -14.92 3.99 -2.49
N GLY A 134 -14.19 4.99 -2.01
CA GLY A 134 -14.78 6.24 -1.52
C GLY A 134 -14.57 7.45 -2.42
N MET A 135 -15.65 8.04 -2.96
CA MET A 135 -15.58 9.27 -3.77
C MET A 135 -16.67 10.33 -3.48
N GLY A 136 -17.50 10.17 -2.44
CA GLY A 136 -18.54 11.17 -2.12
C GLY A 136 -19.78 11.10 -3.01
N ASN A 137 -19.64 10.59 -4.23
CA ASN A 137 -20.75 10.33 -5.16
C ASN A 137 -21.41 8.96 -4.90
N GLN A 138 -22.74 8.90 -5.06
CA GLN A 138 -23.49 7.64 -4.94
C GLN A 138 -23.24 6.72 -6.13
N GLY A 139 -22.44 5.67 -5.96
CA GLY A 139 -22.28 4.61 -6.97
C GLY A 139 -23.38 3.54 -6.87
N TYR A 140 -24.10 3.27 -7.97
CA TYR A 140 -25.21 2.30 -7.98
C TYR A 140 -24.76 0.87 -8.32
N GLY A 141 -23.55 0.71 -8.84
CA GLY A 141 -23.02 -0.59 -9.22
C GLY A 141 -22.55 -1.43 -8.03
N SER A 142 -22.73 -2.74 -8.15
CA SER A 142 -22.24 -3.75 -7.19
C SER A 142 -20.75 -4.04 -7.37
N ILE A 143 -20.00 -4.15 -6.27
CA ILE A 143 -18.57 -4.47 -6.27
C ILE A 143 -18.38 -5.85 -5.62
N PHE A 144 -17.76 -6.79 -6.34
CA PHE A 144 -17.49 -8.15 -5.87
C PHE A 144 -16.01 -8.30 -5.54
N MET A 145 -15.68 -8.68 -4.31
CA MET A 145 -14.32 -8.90 -3.83
C MET A 145 -14.22 -10.34 -3.32
N LEU A 146 -13.56 -11.21 -4.09
CA LEU A 146 -13.65 -12.66 -3.93
C LEU A 146 -12.27 -13.31 -3.90
N ASN A 147 -11.97 -14.15 -2.92
CA ASN A 147 -10.75 -14.96 -2.94
C ASN A 147 -9.46 -14.14 -3.14
N ASN A 148 -9.37 -12.90 -2.65
CA ASN A 148 -8.12 -12.14 -2.70
C ASN A 148 -7.25 -12.45 -1.48
N THR A 149 -5.94 -12.28 -1.60
CA THR A 149 -5.01 -12.40 -0.48
C THR A 149 -4.35 -11.05 -0.21
N VAL A 150 -4.52 -10.52 1.00
CA VAL A 150 -3.85 -9.31 1.47
C VAL A 150 -2.80 -9.68 2.49
N PHE A 151 -1.53 -9.43 2.17
CA PHE A 151 -0.41 -9.54 3.09
C PHE A 151 0.42 -8.25 3.04
N SER A 152 0.13 -7.32 3.95
CA SER A 152 0.85 -6.05 4.03
C SER A 152 1.15 -5.74 5.49
N PRO A 153 2.36 -6.08 5.98
CA PRO A 153 2.77 -5.73 7.34
C PRO A 153 2.61 -4.23 7.58
N GLY A 154 1.95 -3.85 8.68
CA GLY A 154 1.65 -2.44 8.98
C GLY A 154 0.33 -1.92 8.40
N LEU A 155 -0.39 -2.71 7.61
CA LEU A 155 -1.71 -2.33 7.10
C LEU A 155 -2.69 -2.10 8.25
N ARG A 156 -3.33 -0.93 8.26
CA ARG A 156 -4.27 -0.55 9.30
C ARG A 156 -5.69 -0.95 8.99
N ASN A 157 -6.16 -0.69 7.78
CA ASN A 157 -7.54 -0.94 7.37
C ASN A 157 -7.60 -1.83 6.14
N GLY A 158 -8.65 -2.66 6.04
CA GLY A 158 -8.87 -3.54 4.89
C GLY A 158 -9.69 -2.90 3.77
N PHE A 159 -10.99 -2.77 3.99
CA PHE A 159 -11.93 -2.18 3.04
C PHE A 159 -12.25 -0.74 3.47
N SER A 160 -11.94 0.24 2.63
CA SER A 160 -12.38 1.62 2.89
C SER A 160 -13.90 1.72 2.76
N GLY A 161 -14.45 2.81 3.29
CA GLY A 161 -15.85 3.13 3.05
C GLY A 161 -16.16 3.58 1.63
N PHE A 162 -17.46 3.76 1.34
CA PHE A 162 -18.04 4.30 0.10
C PHE A 162 -18.09 5.84 0.07
N HIS A 163 -18.03 6.48 1.25
CA HIS A 163 -18.04 7.94 1.43
C HIS A 163 -19.28 8.66 0.88
N ALA A 164 -20.37 7.94 0.62
CA ALA A 164 -21.65 8.48 0.19
C ALA A 164 -22.80 7.82 0.99
N LEU A 165 -23.95 8.48 1.05
CA LEU A 165 -25.14 7.89 1.66
C LEU A 165 -25.81 6.90 0.69
N PRO A 166 -26.39 5.79 1.18
CA PRO A 166 -27.12 4.86 0.32
C PRO A 166 -28.31 5.56 -0.37
N PRO A 167 -28.64 5.19 -1.62
CA PRO A 167 -29.84 5.69 -2.26
C PRO A 167 -31.10 5.17 -1.54
N GLN A 168 -32.16 5.98 -1.55
CA GLN A 168 -33.36 5.78 -0.73
C GLN A 168 -34.60 5.58 -1.62
N ASN A 169 -35.68 5.06 -1.03
CA ASN A 169 -36.99 4.88 -1.67
C ASN A 169 -36.89 4.06 -2.97
N GLU A 170 -37.48 4.54 -4.06
CA GLU A 170 -37.50 3.87 -5.38
C GLU A 170 -36.11 3.67 -5.99
N MET A 171 -35.09 4.37 -5.49
CA MET A 171 -33.69 4.23 -5.93
C MET A 171 -32.87 3.29 -5.04
N ALA A 172 -33.47 2.72 -3.99
CA ALA A 172 -32.78 1.78 -3.11
C ALA A 172 -32.28 0.56 -3.89
N LEU A 173 -31.02 0.19 -3.65
CA LEU A 173 -30.40 -0.94 -4.34
C LEU A 173 -31.01 -2.26 -3.86
N THR A 174 -31.63 -2.98 -4.79
CA THR A 174 -32.14 -4.33 -4.55
C THR A 174 -31.01 -5.36 -4.47
N ASN A 175 -29.94 -5.16 -5.23
CA ASN A 175 -28.71 -5.94 -5.15
C ASN A 175 -27.74 -5.34 -4.12
N PRO A 176 -26.88 -6.14 -3.48
CA PRO A 176 -25.84 -5.62 -2.60
C PRO A 176 -24.91 -4.64 -3.32
N LYS A 177 -24.60 -3.51 -2.68
CA LYS A 177 -23.57 -2.56 -3.10
C LYS A 177 -22.20 -3.21 -3.15
N ALA A 178 -21.90 -4.07 -2.18
CA ALA A 178 -20.66 -4.82 -2.13
C ALA A 178 -20.93 -6.24 -1.66
N TYR A 179 -20.15 -7.18 -2.20
CA TYR A 179 -20.20 -8.59 -1.89
C TYR A 179 -18.78 -9.11 -1.62
N THR A 180 -18.51 -9.62 -0.41
CA THR A 180 -17.21 -10.19 -0.04
C THR A 180 -17.35 -11.66 0.32
N ARG A 181 -16.46 -12.51 -0.21
CA ARG A 181 -16.34 -13.92 0.16
C ARG A 181 -14.92 -14.41 0.03
N ASN A 182 -14.53 -15.33 0.90
CA ASN A 182 -13.31 -16.11 0.80
C ASN A 182 -12.03 -15.28 0.67
N ASN A 183 -11.98 -14.01 1.07
CA ASN A 183 -10.75 -13.22 1.07
C ASN A 183 -9.89 -13.56 2.31
N ILE A 184 -8.58 -13.40 2.19
CA ILE A 184 -7.66 -13.35 3.34
C ILE A 184 -7.31 -11.88 3.58
N LEU A 185 -7.58 -11.38 4.78
CA LEU A 185 -7.28 -10.02 5.17
C LEU A 185 -6.64 -9.95 6.56
N SER A 186 -5.36 -9.55 6.59
CA SER A 186 -4.64 -9.20 7.82
C SER A 186 -4.50 -7.68 7.94
N CYS A 187 -4.96 -7.07 9.04
CA CYS A 187 -4.77 -5.64 9.33
C CYS A 187 -4.70 -5.35 10.85
N GLN A 188 -4.56 -4.09 11.26
CA GLN A 188 -4.35 -3.71 12.68
C GLN A 188 -5.52 -3.00 13.36
N ASP A 189 -6.37 -2.29 12.62
CA ASP A 189 -7.40 -1.41 13.18
C ASP A 189 -8.82 -1.89 12.83
N GLU A 190 -9.26 -1.76 11.58
CA GLU A 190 -10.61 -2.13 11.15
C GLU A 190 -10.63 -2.89 9.83
N PHE A 191 -11.47 -3.93 9.72
CA PHE A 191 -11.66 -4.64 8.45
C PHE A 191 -12.53 -3.85 7.47
N PHE A 192 -13.62 -3.23 7.95
CA PHE A 192 -14.63 -2.58 7.11
C PHE A 192 -14.91 -1.16 7.62
N GLY A 193 -14.91 -0.19 6.70
CA GLY A 193 -15.34 1.18 6.99
C GLY A 193 -16.80 1.24 7.51
N ARG A 194 -17.12 2.30 8.25
CA ARG A 194 -18.42 2.46 8.94
C ARG A 194 -19.65 2.32 8.03
N ASP A 195 -19.59 2.90 6.84
CA ASP A 195 -20.70 2.94 5.89
C ASP A 195 -21.00 1.57 5.25
N TRP A 196 -20.16 0.55 5.43
CA TRP A 196 -20.50 -0.83 5.05
C TRP A 196 -21.72 -1.38 5.80
N PHE A 197 -22.07 -0.80 6.94
CA PHE A 197 -23.24 -1.16 7.74
C PHE A 197 -24.47 -0.33 7.39
N ASP A 198 -24.30 0.83 6.76
CA ASP A 198 -25.38 1.70 6.32
C ASP A 198 -25.89 1.30 4.93
N TRP A 199 -25.01 0.75 4.09
CA TRP A 199 -25.35 0.26 2.76
C TRP A 199 -25.85 -1.18 2.78
N ASN A 200 -26.66 -1.54 1.79
CA ASN A 200 -27.01 -2.93 1.50
C ASN A 200 -25.74 -3.68 1.07
N THR A 201 -25.06 -4.35 1.98
CA THR A 201 -23.83 -5.12 1.73
C THR A 201 -24.04 -6.58 2.08
N ASP A 202 -23.32 -7.48 1.41
CA ASP A 202 -23.28 -8.89 1.78
C ASP A 202 -21.82 -9.30 2.08
N ILE A 203 -21.53 -9.49 3.36
CA ILE A 203 -20.17 -9.67 3.88
C ILE A 203 -20.13 -10.97 4.68
N ASP A 204 -19.38 -11.97 4.21
CA ASP A 204 -19.35 -13.27 4.87
C ASP A 204 -18.14 -14.12 4.46
N ALA A 205 -17.83 -15.16 5.25
CA ALA A 205 -16.87 -16.20 4.91
C ALA A 205 -15.47 -15.72 4.47
N ASP A 206 -15.02 -14.57 4.96
CA ASP A 206 -13.63 -14.14 4.81
C ASP A 206 -12.78 -14.67 5.96
N LEU A 207 -11.49 -14.89 5.72
CA LEU A 207 -10.50 -15.12 6.77
C LEU A 207 -9.93 -13.77 7.20
N LEU A 208 -10.24 -13.41 8.43
CA LEU A 208 -9.95 -12.13 9.03
C LEU A 208 -8.96 -12.32 10.18
N ASP A 209 -7.85 -11.62 10.07
CA ASP A 209 -6.76 -11.64 11.05
C ASP A 209 -6.46 -10.21 11.50
N LEU A 210 -6.64 -9.96 12.78
CA LEU A 210 -6.32 -8.66 13.36
C LEU A 210 -5.01 -8.80 14.13
N GLY A 211 -3.97 -8.08 13.70
CA GLY A 211 -2.66 -8.10 14.33
C GLY A 211 -2.67 -7.65 15.80
N ASP A 212 -3.74 -6.99 16.24
CA ASP A 212 -4.04 -6.71 17.65
C ASP A 212 -5.10 -7.68 18.18
N ALA A 213 -4.64 -8.76 18.80
CA ALA A 213 -5.50 -9.79 19.38
C ALA A 213 -6.46 -9.25 20.47
N GLY A 214 -6.15 -8.12 21.09
CA GLY A 214 -7.00 -7.49 22.11
C GLY A 214 -8.26 -6.85 21.55
N LYS A 215 -8.20 -6.31 20.32
CA LYS A 215 -9.36 -5.69 19.63
C LYS A 215 -10.26 -6.70 18.93
N MET A 216 -9.73 -7.88 18.60
CA MET A 216 -10.41 -8.88 17.77
C MET A 216 -11.77 -9.35 18.34
N PRO A 217 -11.93 -9.64 19.65
CA PRO A 217 -13.22 -10.10 20.20
C PRO A 217 -14.36 -9.11 19.98
N ALA A 218 -14.12 -7.81 20.25
CA ALA A 218 -15.13 -6.77 20.10
C ALA A 218 -15.51 -6.55 18.63
N LEU A 219 -14.53 -6.58 17.72
CA LEU A 219 -14.79 -6.44 16.29
C LEU A 219 -15.56 -7.63 15.72
N LYS A 220 -15.21 -8.85 16.16
CA LYS A 220 -15.95 -10.07 15.83
C LYS A 220 -17.40 -10.00 16.30
N GLU A 221 -17.63 -9.65 17.56
CA GLU A 221 -18.98 -9.50 18.13
C GLU A 221 -19.80 -8.48 17.33
N LYS A 222 -19.22 -7.30 17.04
CA LYS A 222 -19.87 -6.26 16.23
C LYS A 222 -20.32 -6.78 14.87
N LEU A 223 -19.45 -7.50 14.15
CA LEU A 223 -19.77 -8.03 12.82
C LEU A 223 -20.86 -9.11 12.88
N LEU A 224 -20.75 -10.04 13.83
CA LEU A 224 -21.74 -11.11 14.00
C LEU A 224 -23.11 -10.58 14.42
N ALA A 225 -23.16 -9.61 15.34
CA ALA A 225 -24.40 -8.96 15.78
C ALA A 225 -25.10 -8.20 14.64
N ALA A 226 -24.32 -7.69 13.68
CA ALA A 226 -24.84 -7.06 12.46
C ALA A 226 -25.24 -8.08 11.36
N GLY A 227 -25.22 -9.38 11.64
CA GLY A 227 -25.53 -10.43 10.66
C GLY A 227 -24.45 -10.61 9.60
N LYS A 228 -23.24 -10.08 9.79
CA LYS A 228 -22.10 -10.17 8.87
C LYS A 228 -21.12 -11.23 9.36
N GLN A 229 -20.30 -11.78 8.45
CA GLN A 229 -19.22 -12.74 8.78
C GLN A 229 -19.68 -13.92 9.65
N GLN A 230 -20.91 -14.39 9.45
CA GLN A 230 -21.49 -15.54 10.17
C GLN A 230 -20.68 -16.83 9.95
N ARG A 231 -20.07 -16.96 8.78
CA ARG A 231 -19.13 -18.03 8.41
C ARG A 231 -17.68 -17.55 8.36
N GLY A 232 -17.39 -16.36 8.88
CA GLY A 232 -16.05 -15.78 8.90
C GLY A 232 -15.07 -16.64 9.71
N ILE A 233 -13.82 -16.68 9.26
CA ILE A 233 -12.72 -17.39 9.91
C ILE A 233 -11.87 -16.35 10.63
N TRP A 234 -11.78 -16.45 11.95
CA TRP A 234 -11.15 -15.42 12.81
C TRP A 234 -9.81 -15.93 13.34
N ALA A 235 -8.80 -15.99 12.48
CA ALA A 235 -7.50 -16.55 12.81
C ALA A 235 -6.42 -16.06 11.83
N ALA A 236 -5.16 -16.07 12.27
CA ALA A 236 -4.04 -15.77 11.41
C ALA A 236 -3.85 -16.87 10.33
N PRO A 237 -3.67 -16.51 9.05
CA PRO A 237 -3.35 -17.46 7.99
C PRO A 237 -1.92 -17.99 8.16
N GLN A 238 -1.69 -19.24 7.75
CA GLN A 238 -0.37 -19.86 7.72
C GLN A 238 0.01 -20.16 6.28
N TYR A 239 0.95 -19.37 5.75
CA TYR A 239 1.42 -19.49 4.37
C TYR A 239 2.59 -20.47 4.24
N LEU A 240 2.76 -21.08 3.06
CA LEU A 240 3.89 -21.96 2.76
C LEU A 240 5.22 -21.28 3.12
N ASP A 241 5.45 -20.05 2.66
CA ASP A 241 6.66 -19.29 2.99
C ASP A 241 6.48 -17.78 2.75
N ALA A 242 5.77 -17.10 3.66
CA ALA A 242 5.52 -15.66 3.56
C ALA A 242 6.79 -14.81 3.57
N ALA A 243 7.85 -15.27 4.25
CA ALA A 243 9.13 -14.55 4.32
C ALA A 243 9.86 -14.52 2.97
N ASN A 244 9.55 -15.47 2.08
CA ASN A 244 10.08 -15.56 0.72
C ASN A 244 9.01 -15.18 -0.34
N GLY A 245 7.90 -14.55 0.06
CA GLY A 245 6.86 -14.11 -0.87
C GLY A 245 5.93 -15.21 -1.42
N ILE A 246 5.85 -16.38 -0.76
CA ILE A 246 5.00 -17.51 -1.17
C ILE A 246 3.76 -17.57 -0.26
N PHE A 247 2.62 -17.14 -0.81
CA PHE A 247 1.37 -16.89 -0.07
C PHE A 247 0.26 -17.92 -0.28
N ALA A 248 0.56 -19.07 -0.89
CA ALA A 248 -0.36 -20.21 -0.81
C ALA A 248 -0.46 -20.71 0.64
N LEU A 249 -1.64 -21.16 1.06
CA LEU A 249 -1.87 -21.64 2.42
C LEU A 249 -1.21 -23.02 2.62
N ARG A 250 -0.62 -23.25 3.80
CA ARG A 250 -0.19 -24.59 4.22
C ARG A 250 -1.41 -25.50 4.44
N PRO A 251 -1.30 -26.80 4.15
CA PRO A 251 -2.29 -27.77 4.62
C PRO A 251 -2.53 -27.65 6.13
N GLY A 252 -3.80 -27.55 6.52
CA GLY A 252 -4.19 -27.36 7.93
C GLY A 252 -4.20 -25.91 8.42
N SER A 253 -3.75 -24.94 7.60
CA SER A 253 -3.94 -23.52 7.89
C SER A 253 -5.43 -23.19 8.01
N PRO A 254 -5.83 -22.24 8.88
CA PRO A 254 -7.10 -21.54 8.72
C PRO A 254 -7.26 -21.07 7.26
N GLY A 255 -8.44 -21.31 6.68
CA GLY A 255 -8.74 -21.00 5.26
C GLY A 255 -8.41 -22.11 4.26
N TYR A 256 -7.59 -23.10 4.63
CA TYR A 256 -7.29 -24.24 3.75
C TYR A 256 -8.51 -25.18 3.67
N ASN A 257 -8.97 -25.51 2.45
CA ASN A 257 -10.20 -26.29 2.23
C ASN A 257 -11.46 -25.69 2.87
N ALA A 258 -11.47 -24.38 3.11
CA ALA A 258 -12.55 -23.70 3.84
C ALA A 258 -13.30 -22.67 2.99
N ALA A 259 -13.03 -22.59 1.68
CA ALA A 259 -13.79 -21.71 0.80
C ALA A 259 -15.27 -22.13 0.78
N VAL A 260 -16.17 -21.16 0.92
CA VAL A 260 -17.58 -21.38 0.66
C VAL A 260 -17.85 -21.31 -0.85
N PRO A 261 -18.86 -22.03 -1.37
CA PRO A 261 -19.22 -21.94 -2.78
C PRO A 261 -19.55 -20.51 -3.20
N VAL A 262 -18.95 -20.07 -4.29
CA VAL A 262 -19.26 -18.82 -4.99
C VAL A 262 -19.65 -19.18 -6.41
N ALA A 263 -20.77 -18.63 -6.89
CA ALA A 263 -21.24 -18.91 -8.25
C ALA A 263 -20.15 -18.54 -9.27
N ASN A 264 -19.94 -19.41 -10.26
CA ASN A 264 -18.94 -19.25 -11.33
C ASN A 264 -17.47 -19.20 -10.87
N LEU A 265 -17.16 -19.47 -9.60
CA LEU A 265 -15.80 -19.51 -9.09
C LEU A 265 -15.54 -20.83 -8.34
N SER A 266 -14.82 -21.74 -8.98
CA SER A 266 -14.40 -23.01 -8.38
C SER A 266 -13.17 -22.79 -7.51
N THR A 267 -13.39 -22.58 -6.21
CA THR A 267 -12.31 -22.40 -5.23
C THR A 267 -12.48 -23.37 -4.07
N ARG A 268 -11.34 -23.84 -3.55
CA ARG A 268 -11.26 -24.77 -2.42
C ARG A 268 -10.70 -24.09 -1.19
N HIS A 269 -9.74 -23.19 -1.37
CA HIS A 269 -9.10 -22.43 -0.31
C HIS A 269 -9.60 -20.99 -0.30
N VAL A 270 -9.66 -20.40 0.89
CA VAL A 270 -9.76 -18.96 1.05
C VAL A 270 -8.49 -18.31 0.50
N GLY A 271 -8.61 -17.15 -0.14
CA GLY A 271 -7.52 -16.41 -0.74
C GLY A 271 -7.23 -16.77 -2.20
N ALA A 272 -6.17 -16.16 -2.75
CA ALA A 272 -5.91 -16.10 -4.17
C ALA A 272 -5.39 -17.41 -4.79
N PHE A 273 -4.71 -18.22 -4.00
CA PHE A 273 -4.00 -19.42 -4.44
C PHE A 273 -4.88 -20.66 -4.28
N GLN A 274 -4.90 -21.52 -5.30
CA GLN A 274 -5.76 -22.70 -5.39
C GLN A 274 -4.95 -23.91 -5.87
N ASP A 275 -5.55 -25.10 -5.83
CA ASP A 275 -4.96 -26.35 -6.34
C ASP A 275 -4.96 -26.42 -7.89
N ASP A 276 -4.69 -25.30 -8.57
CA ASP A 276 -4.75 -25.15 -10.03
C ASP A 276 -3.38 -24.87 -10.68
N GLY A 277 -2.30 -25.02 -9.91
CA GLY A 277 -0.92 -24.84 -10.37
C GLY A 277 -0.45 -23.39 -10.45
N ILE A 278 -1.26 -22.42 -10.02
CA ILE A 278 -0.84 -21.02 -9.85
C ILE A 278 -0.19 -20.88 -8.46
N GLU A 279 1.13 -20.85 -8.44
CA GLU A 279 1.93 -20.84 -7.20
C GLU A 279 2.39 -19.43 -6.79
N PHE A 280 2.38 -18.47 -7.73
CA PHE A 280 2.81 -17.10 -7.49
C PHE A 280 1.98 -16.11 -8.31
N LEU A 281 1.95 -14.86 -7.84
CA LEU A 281 1.33 -13.74 -8.54
C LEU A 281 2.37 -12.61 -8.78
N PRO A 282 2.26 -11.86 -9.88
CA PRO A 282 1.20 -11.93 -10.88
C PRO A 282 1.31 -13.21 -11.71
N HIS A 283 0.17 -13.75 -12.15
CA HIS A 283 0.19 -14.96 -12.95
C HIS A 283 0.85 -14.71 -14.30
N ARG A 284 1.70 -15.65 -14.74
CA ARG A 284 2.34 -15.69 -16.05
C ARG A 284 2.21 -17.12 -16.59
N PRO A 285 1.86 -17.31 -17.87
CA PRO A 285 1.73 -18.65 -18.46
C PRO A 285 3.12 -19.20 -18.86
N ILE A 286 4.05 -19.26 -17.90
CA ILE A 286 5.44 -19.70 -18.10
C ILE A 286 5.81 -20.77 -17.07
N PRO A 287 6.72 -21.70 -17.40
CA PRO A 287 7.09 -22.80 -16.51
C PRO A 287 8.22 -22.41 -15.53
N LEU A 288 8.44 -21.12 -15.28
CA LEU A 288 9.45 -20.65 -14.34
C LEU A 288 8.89 -20.64 -12.92
N ARG A 289 9.67 -21.12 -11.95
CA ARG A 289 9.35 -21.05 -10.52
C ARG A 289 10.53 -20.55 -9.74
N ALA A 290 10.36 -19.44 -9.03
CA ALA A 290 11.34 -18.98 -8.07
C ALA A 290 11.18 -19.72 -6.73
N ASP A 291 12.30 -20.00 -6.06
CA ASP A 291 12.31 -20.44 -4.67
C ASP A 291 11.87 -19.33 -3.70
N ARG A 292 11.95 -18.07 -4.14
CA ARG A 292 11.43 -16.88 -3.47
C ARG A 292 11.04 -15.81 -4.48
N TYR A 293 10.00 -15.05 -4.17
CA TYR A 293 9.53 -13.89 -4.94
C TYR A 293 9.82 -12.55 -4.24
N GLU A 294 10.59 -12.62 -3.15
CA GLU A 294 11.16 -11.49 -2.42
C GLU A 294 12.60 -11.83 -1.97
N VAL A 295 13.49 -10.85 -2.10
CA VAL A 295 14.79 -10.80 -1.44
C VAL A 295 14.78 -9.62 -0.47
N PHE A 296 14.72 -9.93 0.84
CA PHE A 296 14.59 -8.94 1.91
C PHE A 296 15.90 -8.79 2.69
N PHE A 297 16.49 -7.60 2.66
CA PHE A 297 17.65 -7.21 3.45
C PHE A 297 17.16 -6.47 4.71
N ALA A 298 17.07 -7.19 5.83
CA ALA A 298 16.32 -6.75 7.00
C ALA A 298 16.91 -5.57 7.79
N ASP A 299 18.21 -5.34 7.70
CA ASP A 299 18.89 -4.18 8.28
C ASP A 299 20.28 -3.98 7.65
N ALA A 300 21.00 -2.94 8.07
CA ALA A 300 22.34 -2.64 7.58
C ALA A 300 23.44 -3.67 7.98
N LYS A 301 23.13 -4.65 8.84
CA LYS A 301 24.08 -5.67 9.32
C LYS A 301 24.01 -6.96 8.52
N VAL A 302 22.91 -7.19 7.79
CA VAL A 302 22.78 -8.39 6.96
C VAL A 302 23.80 -8.33 5.81
N PRO A 303 24.27 -9.49 5.29
CA PRO A 303 25.15 -9.52 4.13
C PRO A 303 24.57 -8.72 2.96
N LEU A 304 25.43 -7.97 2.26
CA LEU A 304 25.03 -7.17 1.09
C LEU A 304 24.64 -8.02 -0.12
N GLN A 305 24.84 -9.34 -0.06
CA GLN A 305 24.52 -10.27 -1.11
C GLN A 305 23.54 -11.33 -0.61
N GLN A 306 22.50 -11.58 -1.41
CA GLN A 306 21.57 -12.69 -1.21
C GLN A 306 21.24 -13.33 -2.55
N GLN A 307 20.84 -14.59 -2.52
CA GLN A 307 20.54 -15.35 -3.73
C GLN A 307 19.08 -15.79 -3.79
N PHE A 308 18.63 -16.01 -5.01
CA PHE A 308 17.41 -16.73 -5.32
C PHE A 308 17.64 -17.64 -6.54
N THR A 309 16.80 -18.64 -6.70
CA THR A 309 16.92 -19.66 -7.74
C THR A 309 15.64 -19.75 -8.54
N ILE A 310 15.76 -19.80 -9.86
CA ILE A 310 14.66 -20.11 -10.77
C ILE A 310 14.81 -21.55 -11.24
N ALA A 311 13.83 -22.39 -10.91
CA ALA A 311 13.66 -23.72 -11.50
C ALA A 311 12.79 -23.63 -12.76
N VAL A 312 13.18 -24.34 -13.82
CA VAL A 312 12.44 -24.40 -15.09
C VAL A 312 11.72 -25.74 -15.19
N GLN A 313 10.39 -25.70 -15.03
CA GLN A 313 9.54 -26.88 -15.09
C GLN A 313 9.14 -27.24 -16.54
N GLY A 314 8.35 -28.30 -16.69
CA GLY A 314 7.83 -28.73 -17.99
C GLY A 314 8.84 -29.45 -18.88
N SER A 315 8.46 -29.73 -20.12
CA SER A 315 9.28 -30.39 -21.14
C SER A 315 9.58 -29.44 -22.29
N ALA A 316 10.82 -29.46 -22.78
CA ALA A 316 11.27 -28.74 -23.98
C ALA A 316 11.07 -27.20 -23.95
N TYR A 317 11.09 -26.59 -22.76
CA TYR A 317 11.17 -25.13 -22.64
C TYR A 317 12.61 -24.65 -22.81
N GLU A 318 12.82 -23.69 -23.70
CA GLU A 318 14.05 -22.93 -23.80
C GLU A 318 13.71 -21.47 -24.07
N SER A 319 14.26 -20.55 -23.27
CA SER A 319 14.01 -19.11 -23.45
C SER A 319 15.21 -18.29 -22.97
N ALA A 320 15.70 -17.39 -23.82
CA ALA A 320 16.72 -16.43 -23.42
C ALA A 320 16.09 -15.42 -22.46
N PHE A 321 16.83 -15.04 -21.41
CA PHE A 321 16.42 -14.01 -20.48
C PHE A 321 17.42 -12.87 -20.40
N ARG A 322 16.91 -11.69 -20.05
CA ARG A 322 17.67 -10.53 -19.62
C ARG A 322 17.11 -10.00 -18.31
N VAL A 323 17.99 -9.62 -17.39
CA VAL A 323 17.61 -8.97 -16.14
C VAL A 323 17.36 -7.49 -16.39
N HIS A 324 16.21 -7.02 -15.93
CA HIS A 324 15.90 -5.59 -15.82
C HIS A 324 15.67 -5.24 -14.34
N THR A 325 16.21 -4.11 -13.90
CA THR A 325 15.97 -3.55 -12.57
C THR A 325 15.32 -2.17 -12.70
N ASN A 326 14.47 -1.82 -11.76
CA ASN A 326 13.77 -0.53 -11.74
C ASN A 326 14.59 0.60 -11.09
N ASP A 327 15.60 0.24 -10.30
CA ASP A 327 16.45 1.17 -9.56
C ASP A 327 17.90 0.67 -9.60
N ASP A 328 18.82 1.50 -9.12
CA ASP A 328 20.25 1.30 -9.21
C ASP A 328 20.94 1.10 -7.86
N PHE A 329 20.17 1.08 -6.75
CA PHE A 329 20.67 0.73 -5.41
C PHE A 329 21.03 -0.75 -5.23
N PHE A 330 20.78 -1.58 -6.24
CA PHE A 330 21.18 -2.97 -6.27
C PHE A 330 21.52 -3.41 -7.70
N SER A 331 22.24 -4.51 -7.81
CA SER A 331 22.56 -5.20 -9.07
C SER A 331 22.26 -6.69 -8.95
N VAL A 332 22.14 -7.36 -10.09
CA VAL A 332 21.82 -8.79 -10.16
C VAL A 332 22.71 -9.49 -11.17
N ALA A 333 23.32 -10.61 -10.77
CA ALA A 333 24.10 -11.46 -11.64
C ALA A 333 23.55 -12.90 -11.68
N PRO A 334 23.52 -13.59 -12.83
CA PRO A 334 23.92 -13.09 -14.16
C PRO A 334 22.88 -12.11 -14.74
N GLU A 335 23.32 -11.15 -15.56
CA GLU A 335 22.44 -10.15 -16.20
C GLU A 335 21.67 -10.72 -17.40
N SER A 336 22.10 -11.85 -17.94
CA SER A 336 21.43 -12.56 -19.03
C SER A 336 21.82 -14.03 -19.04
N GLY A 337 21.05 -14.84 -19.76
CA GLY A 337 21.27 -16.28 -19.88
C GLY A 337 20.16 -16.96 -20.64
N VAL A 338 20.03 -18.27 -20.44
CA VAL A 338 18.98 -19.09 -21.07
C VAL A 338 18.38 -20.00 -20.02
N PHE A 339 17.06 -19.98 -19.88
CA PHE A 339 16.30 -20.96 -19.11
C PHE A 339 16.09 -22.22 -19.96
N ARG A 340 16.34 -23.42 -19.40
CA ARG A 340 16.05 -24.70 -20.04
C ARG A 340 15.32 -25.65 -19.10
N SER A 341 14.33 -26.38 -19.61
CA SER A 341 13.58 -27.37 -18.84
C SER A 341 14.50 -28.34 -18.09
N GLY A 342 14.23 -28.54 -16.80
CA GLY A 342 15.00 -29.41 -15.92
C GLY A 342 16.24 -28.76 -15.31
N GLU A 343 16.60 -27.54 -15.73
CA GLU A 343 17.69 -26.77 -15.12
C GLU A 343 17.17 -25.80 -14.05
N SER A 344 18.10 -25.38 -13.19
CA SER A 344 17.92 -24.30 -12.24
C SER A 344 18.97 -23.22 -12.47
N GLN A 345 18.56 -21.96 -12.45
CA GLN A 345 19.43 -20.80 -12.57
C GLN A 345 19.47 -20.03 -11.26
N VAL A 346 20.67 -19.86 -10.68
CA VAL A 346 20.88 -19.06 -9.48
C VAL A 346 21.18 -17.61 -9.88
N PHE A 347 20.59 -16.67 -9.14
CA PHE A 347 20.82 -15.24 -9.25
C PHE A 347 21.33 -14.68 -7.93
N THR A 348 22.30 -13.77 -7.98
CA THR A 348 22.82 -13.05 -6.81
C THR A 348 22.42 -11.59 -6.89
N VAL A 349 21.66 -11.13 -5.91
CA VAL A 349 21.32 -9.72 -5.70
C VAL A 349 22.39 -9.10 -4.80
N THR A 350 22.99 -7.99 -5.23
CA THR A 350 24.00 -7.24 -4.47
C THR A 350 23.52 -5.81 -4.22
N LEU A 351 23.47 -5.40 -2.95
CA LEU A 351 23.17 -4.01 -2.58
C LEU A 351 24.35 -3.06 -2.84
N HIS A 352 24.01 -1.81 -3.12
CA HIS A 352 24.89 -0.66 -3.28
C HIS A 352 24.57 0.40 -2.20
N PRO A 353 25.02 0.21 -0.93
CA PRO A 353 24.68 1.09 0.17
C PRO A 353 25.03 2.56 -0.05
N GLU A 354 26.03 2.86 -0.89
CA GLU A 354 26.45 4.20 -1.28
C GLU A 354 25.39 4.97 -2.09
N LYS A 355 24.43 4.26 -2.70
CA LYS A 355 23.29 4.87 -3.43
C LYS A 355 22.01 4.96 -2.61
N MET A 356 22.10 4.51 -1.37
CA MET A 356 21.03 4.53 -0.41
C MET A 356 21.50 5.54 0.63
N GLU A 357 20.99 6.77 0.71
CA GLU A 357 21.52 7.75 1.69
C GLU A 357 20.57 7.93 2.88
N LYS A 358 19.27 7.85 2.61
CA LYS A 358 18.22 8.16 3.59
C LYS A 358 17.92 6.99 4.54
N PRO A 359 17.43 7.27 5.77
CA PRO A 359 16.93 6.27 6.70
C PRO A 359 15.51 5.85 6.32
N GLN A 360 15.37 5.13 5.19
CA GLN A 360 14.07 4.69 4.65
C GLN A 360 14.10 3.20 4.28
N MET A 361 12.92 2.66 3.97
CA MET A 361 12.82 1.38 3.26
C MET A 361 13.11 1.60 1.77
N PHE A 362 14.09 0.90 1.21
CA PHE A 362 14.38 0.92 -0.22
C PHE A 362 13.66 -0.22 -0.94
N ARG A 363 13.07 0.09 -2.09
CA ARG A 363 12.17 -0.81 -2.83
C ARG A 363 12.60 -0.95 -4.28
N GLY A 364 12.82 -2.19 -4.68
CA GLY A 364 13.32 -2.58 -5.98
C GLY A 364 12.56 -3.78 -6.54
N MET A 365 12.71 -3.99 -7.84
CA MET A 365 12.10 -5.08 -8.59
C MET A 365 13.10 -5.60 -9.60
N VAL A 366 13.28 -6.92 -9.62
CA VAL A 366 14.00 -7.67 -10.65
C VAL A 366 12.96 -8.24 -11.60
N LEU A 367 13.10 -7.93 -12.89
CA LEU A 367 12.30 -8.55 -13.94
C LEU A 367 13.22 -9.44 -14.78
N LEU A 368 13.03 -10.75 -14.65
CA LEU A 368 13.69 -11.74 -15.51
C LEU A 368 12.92 -11.82 -16.83
N ARG A 369 13.21 -10.90 -17.75
CA ARG A 369 12.44 -10.72 -18.99
C ARG A 369 12.90 -11.69 -20.06
N GLN A 370 11.94 -12.36 -20.67
CA GLN A 370 12.14 -13.41 -21.64
C GLN A 370 11.95 -12.91 -23.07
N SER A 371 12.40 -13.69 -24.06
CA SER A 371 12.27 -13.33 -25.48
C SER A 371 10.83 -13.25 -25.98
N ASP A 372 9.90 -13.94 -25.33
CA ASP A 372 8.45 -13.91 -25.63
C ASP A 372 7.72 -12.70 -25.01
N GLY A 373 8.43 -11.88 -24.23
CA GLY A 373 7.90 -10.70 -23.57
C GLY A 373 7.36 -10.95 -22.15
N TYR A 374 7.22 -12.21 -21.71
CA TYR A 374 6.90 -12.51 -20.32
C TYR A 374 8.09 -12.25 -19.40
N SER A 375 7.79 -12.17 -18.11
CA SER A 375 8.77 -11.94 -17.06
C SER A 375 8.48 -12.80 -15.84
N CYS A 376 9.52 -13.09 -15.06
CA CYS A 376 9.38 -13.55 -13.68
C CYS A 376 9.83 -12.40 -12.75
N PRO A 377 8.91 -11.72 -12.05
CA PRO A 377 9.24 -10.64 -11.14
C PRO A 377 9.67 -11.14 -9.76
N VAL A 378 10.72 -10.57 -9.19
CA VAL A 378 11.21 -10.81 -7.82
C VAL A 378 11.47 -9.47 -7.14
N SER A 379 10.83 -9.21 -6.01
CA SER A 379 11.00 -7.95 -5.27
C SER A 379 12.32 -7.92 -4.53
N VAL A 380 12.89 -6.72 -4.39
CA VAL A 380 14.09 -6.46 -3.59
C VAL A 380 13.74 -5.36 -2.59
N TYR A 381 13.92 -5.63 -1.31
CA TYR A 381 13.67 -4.66 -0.26
C TYR A 381 14.90 -4.56 0.65
N ALA A 382 15.26 -3.35 1.05
CA ALA A 382 16.31 -3.12 2.03
C ALA A 382 15.87 -2.13 3.10
N ASP A 383 15.77 -2.57 4.35
CA ASP A 383 15.29 -1.75 5.46
C ASP A 383 16.44 -1.01 6.13
N TYR A 384 16.61 0.27 5.81
CA TYR A 384 17.63 1.13 6.40
C TYR A 384 17.03 2.20 7.32
N ARG A 385 15.74 2.07 7.68
CA ARG A 385 15.02 3.02 8.55
C ARG A 385 15.65 3.17 9.92
N ASN A 386 16.34 2.13 10.39
CA ASN A 386 17.03 2.08 11.67
C ASN A 386 18.55 2.14 11.57
N CYS A 387 19.11 2.49 10.40
CA CYS A 387 20.56 2.62 10.24
C CYS A 387 21.08 3.82 11.06
N PRO A 388 21.92 3.62 12.10
CA PRO A 388 22.35 4.71 12.98
C PRO A 388 23.05 5.85 12.24
N ASP A 389 23.92 5.53 11.28
CA ASP A 389 24.70 6.53 10.54
C ASP A 389 23.80 7.43 9.70
N ARG A 390 22.75 6.87 9.08
CA ARG A 390 21.79 7.62 8.26
C ARG A 390 20.82 8.42 9.10
N LEU A 391 20.44 7.89 10.25
CA LEU A 391 19.66 8.63 11.23
C LEU A 391 20.44 9.83 11.77
N ALA A 392 21.75 9.66 12.01
CA ALA A 392 22.64 10.74 12.41
C ALA A 392 22.83 11.77 11.30
N GLU A 393 22.96 11.33 10.04
CA GLU A 393 23.01 12.22 8.89
C GLU A 393 21.72 13.04 8.76
N ALA A 394 20.55 12.39 8.83
CA ALA A 394 19.26 13.07 8.77
C ALA A 394 19.15 14.20 9.82
N GLN A 395 19.72 14.04 11.02
CA GLN A 395 19.68 15.11 12.04
C GLN A 395 20.34 16.42 11.58
N LYS A 396 21.30 16.36 10.66
CA LYS A 396 22.02 17.55 10.13
C LYS A 396 21.14 18.38 9.19
N HIS A 397 20.08 17.80 8.65
CA HIS A 397 19.13 18.44 7.75
C HIS A 397 17.96 19.12 8.48
N ALA A 398 18.08 19.37 9.79
CA ALA A 398 17.05 20.04 10.57
C ALA A 398 17.63 21.01 11.61
N LEU A 399 16.86 22.06 11.87
CA LEU A 399 17.03 22.98 12.99
C LEU A 399 16.33 22.38 14.20
N HIS A 400 17.11 22.03 15.23
CA HIS A 400 16.60 21.51 16.49
C HIS A 400 16.45 22.64 17.51
N PHE A 401 15.33 22.66 18.22
CA PHE A 401 15.10 23.66 19.26
C PHE A 401 14.34 23.06 20.44
N PRO A 402 14.58 23.57 21.67
CA PRO A 402 14.08 22.96 22.88
C PRO A 402 12.58 23.18 23.04
N GLY A 403 11.93 22.27 23.76
CA GLY A 403 10.55 22.41 24.17
C GLY A 403 10.05 21.10 24.77
N SER A 404 9.59 21.15 26.01
CA SER A 404 9.11 19.97 26.72
C SER A 404 7.78 20.24 27.38
N GLY A 405 6.88 19.27 27.31
CA GLY A 405 5.55 19.38 27.91
C GLY A 405 4.71 18.14 27.65
N LYS A 406 3.47 18.17 28.12
CA LYS A 406 2.51 17.08 28.00
C LYS A 406 1.29 17.52 27.19
N SER A 407 0.49 16.55 26.77
CA SER A 407 -0.82 16.79 26.16
C SER A 407 -1.65 17.83 26.93
N GLY A 408 -2.20 18.81 26.22
CA GLY A 408 -3.02 19.90 26.75
C GLY A 408 -2.23 21.13 27.20
N GLU A 409 -0.93 21.01 27.49
CA GLU A 409 -0.09 22.15 27.89
C GLU A 409 0.28 23.01 26.68
N VAL A 410 0.36 24.33 26.90
CA VAL A 410 0.97 25.25 25.94
C VAL A 410 2.47 25.27 26.20
N ILE A 411 3.24 24.80 25.23
CA ILE A 411 4.71 24.83 25.27
C ILE A 411 5.15 26.12 24.56
N SER A 412 5.86 26.99 25.29
CA SER A 412 6.44 28.22 24.75
C SER A 412 7.95 28.10 24.66
N THR A 413 8.52 28.45 23.52
CA THR A 413 9.96 28.41 23.25
C THR A 413 10.33 29.44 22.18
N GLU A 414 11.54 29.38 21.67
CA GLU A 414 12.02 30.22 20.58
C GLU A 414 12.82 29.41 19.57
N VAL A 415 12.81 29.87 18.32
CA VAL A 415 13.62 29.29 17.24
C VAL A 415 14.32 30.41 16.49
N GLU A 416 15.58 30.18 16.13
CA GLU A 416 16.34 31.04 15.24
C GLU A 416 16.31 30.44 13.84
N ILE A 417 15.79 31.22 12.89
CA ILE A 417 15.73 30.86 11.49
C ILE A 417 16.96 31.46 10.81
N PRO A 418 17.88 30.65 10.28
CA PRO A 418 19.12 31.14 9.68
C PRO A 418 18.92 31.64 8.24
N GLU A 419 17.95 31.08 7.53
CA GLU A 419 17.73 31.34 6.10
C GLU A 419 16.25 31.40 5.74
N GLU A 420 15.92 32.22 4.74
CA GLU A 420 14.56 32.30 4.21
C GLU A 420 14.19 31.00 3.51
N GLY A 421 12.99 30.48 3.77
CA GLY A 421 12.54 29.27 3.10
C GLY A 421 11.20 28.71 3.55
N CYS A 422 10.82 27.62 2.90
CA CYS A 422 9.69 26.78 3.25
C CYS A 422 10.14 25.72 4.25
N TYR A 423 9.56 25.72 5.45
CA TYR A 423 9.89 24.80 6.54
C TYR A 423 8.71 23.89 6.87
N PHE A 424 9.04 22.68 7.32
CA PHE A 424 8.11 21.70 7.86
C PHE A 424 8.47 21.39 9.31
N MET A 425 7.45 21.21 10.14
CA MET A 425 7.63 20.96 11.57
C MET A 425 7.45 19.49 11.93
N PHE A 426 8.44 18.98 12.65
CA PHE A 426 8.43 17.68 13.29
C PHE A 426 8.55 17.84 14.81
N VAL A 427 7.95 16.92 15.55
CA VAL A 427 7.87 16.96 17.01
C VAL A 427 8.52 15.70 17.57
N LYS A 428 9.55 15.88 18.39
CA LYS A 428 10.23 14.78 19.06
C LYS A 428 9.52 14.45 20.36
N GLY A 429 9.30 13.17 20.62
CA GLY A 429 8.78 12.71 21.90
C GLY A 429 8.05 11.38 21.84
N GLN A 430 7.46 10.98 22.96
CA GLN A 430 6.64 9.79 23.08
C GLN A 430 5.20 10.13 22.74
N MET A 431 4.70 9.61 21.62
CA MET A 431 3.35 9.87 21.15
C MET A 431 2.90 8.76 20.19
N GLU A 432 1.59 8.47 20.20
CA GLU A 432 0.95 7.54 19.27
C GLU A 432 -0.45 8.06 18.95
N GLY A 433 -0.83 7.95 17.68
CA GLY A 433 -2.13 8.37 17.16
C GLY A 433 -2.06 9.73 16.47
N TRP A 434 -3.17 10.45 16.54
CA TRP A 434 -3.29 11.77 15.93
C TRP A 434 -4.24 12.65 16.75
N SER A 435 -3.99 13.96 16.73
CA SER A 435 -4.90 14.94 17.33
C SER A 435 -4.77 16.29 16.64
N LYS A 436 -5.69 17.21 16.94
CA LYS A 436 -5.54 18.61 16.58
C LYS A 436 -4.26 19.18 17.23
N VAL A 437 -3.63 20.09 16.52
CA VAL A 437 -2.44 20.80 16.99
C VAL A 437 -2.60 22.27 16.66
N ALA A 438 -2.17 23.12 17.59
CA ALA A 438 -2.02 24.55 17.40
C ALA A 438 -0.53 24.88 17.48
N VAL A 439 0.00 25.50 16.44
CA VAL A 439 1.38 26.00 16.41
C VAL A 439 1.35 27.47 16.01
N SER A 440 2.12 28.30 16.71
CA SER A 440 2.47 29.65 16.25
C SER A 440 3.98 29.81 16.16
N ILE A 441 4.48 30.48 15.12
CA ILE A 441 5.89 30.87 14.98
C ILE A 441 5.90 32.31 14.48
N GLY A 442 6.19 33.27 15.36
CA GLY A 442 5.97 34.69 15.06
C GLY A 442 4.52 34.96 14.65
N ASP A 443 4.32 35.53 13.46
CA ASP A 443 3.00 35.83 12.90
C ASP A 443 2.30 34.61 12.27
N PHE A 444 3.04 33.54 11.99
CA PHE A 444 2.47 32.31 11.43
C PHE A 444 1.63 31.58 12.49
N LYS A 445 0.47 31.06 12.08
CA LYS A 445 -0.41 30.21 12.88
C LYS A 445 -0.99 29.08 12.02
N THR A 446 -1.07 27.89 12.59
CA THR A 446 -1.75 26.76 11.96
C THR A 446 -3.26 26.97 11.88
N ALA A 447 -3.89 26.54 10.79
CA ALA A 447 -5.34 26.46 10.64
C ALA A 447 -5.96 25.32 11.47
N ASP A 448 -7.27 25.35 11.65
CA ASP A 448 -8.03 24.34 12.41
C ASP A 448 -7.94 22.91 11.83
N SER A 449 -7.51 22.78 10.58
CA SER A 449 -7.23 21.51 9.90
C SER A 449 -5.91 20.87 10.34
N ALA A 450 -5.05 21.59 11.06
CA ALA A 450 -3.73 21.10 11.44
C ALA A 450 -3.83 19.91 12.41
N ARG A 451 -3.01 18.88 12.16
CA ARG A 451 -2.95 17.67 12.96
C ARG A 451 -1.50 17.36 13.33
N LEU A 452 -1.28 16.96 14.57
CA LEU A 452 -0.09 16.21 14.94
C LEU A 452 -0.39 14.75 14.68
N ILE A 453 0.41 14.09 13.84
CA ILE A 453 0.25 12.67 13.52
C ILE A 453 1.54 11.93 13.79
N ASN A 454 1.46 10.89 14.62
CA ASN A 454 2.50 9.88 14.79
C ASN A 454 1.83 8.52 14.88
N ARG A 455 1.89 7.73 13.81
CA ARG A 455 1.41 6.35 13.86
C ARG A 455 2.60 5.50 14.25
N TYR A 456 2.58 5.00 15.48
CA TYR A 456 3.64 4.17 16.02
C TYR A 456 3.87 2.96 15.10
N GLU A 457 5.09 2.85 14.60
CA GLU A 457 5.61 1.62 14.01
C GLU A 457 6.57 0.98 15.01
N PRO A 458 6.22 -0.20 15.55
CA PRO A 458 7.09 -0.93 16.45
C PRO A 458 8.48 -1.14 15.83
N GLY A 459 9.54 -0.95 16.63
CA GLY A 459 10.91 -1.22 16.22
C GLY A 459 11.68 -0.04 15.62
N LEU A 460 11.06 1.11 15.33
CA LEU A 460 11.81 2.26 14.80
C LEU A 460 12.53 3.07 15.90
N LEU A 461 13.83 3.33 15.71
CA LEU A 461 14.77 3.93 16.70
C LEU A 461 14.47 5.41 17.01
N ASN A 462 14.40 6.25 15.99
CA ASN A 462 13.98 7.64 16.15
C ASN A 462 12.48 7.73 15.95
N ARG A 463 11.78 8.65 16.59
CA ARG A 463 10.32 8.82 16.40
C ARG A 463 9.98 10.30 16.41
N TYR A 464 9.32 10.73 15.34
CA TYR A 464 8.87 12.10 15.20
C TYR A 464 7.39 12.10 14.85
N GLY A 465 6.61 12.89 15.57
CA GLY A 465 5.30 13.31 15.09
C GLY A 465 5.47 14.35 14.00
N ILE A 466 4.59 14.32 13.01
CA ILE A 466 4.59 15.26 11.90
C ILE A 466 3.43 16.22 12.09
N VAL A 467 3.69 17.53 11.99
CA VAL A 467 2.63 18.53 11.89
C VAL A 467 2.13 18.55 10.44
N ARG A 468 0.85 18.25 10.26
CA ARG A 468 0.20 18.05 8.95
C ARG A 468 -0.95 19.02 8.75
N ASN A 469 -1.20 19.40 7.50
CA ASN A 469 -2.45 20.02 7.08
C ASN A 469 -3.43 18.92 6.68
N GLY A 470 -4.34 18.54 7.59
CA GLY A 470 -5.19 17.36 7.41
C GLY A 470 -4.46 16.04 7.69
N HIS A 471 -4.77 15.00 6.91
CA HIS A 471 -4.32 13.64 7.20
C HIS A 471 -2.99 13.24 6.55
N LEU A 472 -2.68 13.75 5.36
CA LEU A 472 -1.54 13.25 4.56
C LEU A 472 -0.48 14.34 4.30
N SER A 473 -0.87 15.56 3.95
CA SER A 473 0.08 16.64 3.65
C SER A 473 0.76 17.20 4.90
N GLY A 474 2.07 17.39 4.84
CA GLY A 474 2.85 18.17 5.80
C GLY A 474 2.36 19.62 5.83
N TYR A 475 2.38 20.23 7.01
CA TYR A 475 2.06 21.63 7.17
C TYR A 475 3.32 22.44 6.89
N TYR A 476 3.30 23.25 5.83
CA TYR A 476 4.42 24.10 5.47
C TYR A 476 4.25 25.54 5.98
N MET A 477 5.37 26.21 6.21
CA MET A 477 5.43 27.61 6.62
C MET A 477 6.59 28.33 5.95
N PHE A 478 6.36 29.53 5.43
CA PHE A 478 7.41 30.38 4.90
C PHE A 478 7.94 31.28 5.99
N LEU A 479 9.23 31.15 6.31
CA LEU A 479 9.90 31.89 7.37
C LEU A 479 11.09 32.67 6.80
N LYS A 480 11.33 33.86 7.34
CA LYS A 480 12.50 34.70 7.02
C LYS A 480 13.58 34.53 8.09
N PRO A 481 14.83 34.94 7.84
CA PRO A 481 15.86 34.92 8.87
C PRO A 481 15.48 35.78 10.07
N GLY A 482 15.71 35.25 11.27
CA GLY A 482 15.38 35.94 12.50
C GLY A 482 15.01 35.02 13.65
N LYS A 483 14.82 35.62 14.82
CA LYS A 483 14.45 34.92 16.05
C LYS A 483 12.96 35.05 16.29
N TYR A 484 12.26 33.92 16.44
CA TYR A 484 10.80 33.90 16.54
C TYR A 484 10.34 33.19 17.82
N PRO A 485 9.35 33.76 18.54
CA PRO A 485 8.65 33.02 19.59
C PRO A 485 7.83 31.90 18.95
N VAL A 486 7.86 30.74 19.58
CA VAL A 486 7.10 29.55 19.18
C VAL A 486 6.13 29.18 20.30
N THR A 487 4.87 28.91 19.94
CA THR A 487 3.94 28.19 20.84
C THR A 487 3.48 26.91 20.17
N PHE A 488 3.33 25.86 20.97
CA PHE A 488 2.87 24.55 20.53
C PHE A 488 1.89 23.98 21.54
N GLN A 489 0.75 23.50 21.07
CA GLN A 489 -0.24 22.81 21.89
C GLN A 489 -0.85 21.66 21.10
N THR A 490 -0.95 20.48 21.72
CA THR A 490 -1.66 19.33 21.15
C THR A 490 -2.60 18.72 22.19
N ALA A 491 -3.71 18.20 21.71
CA ALA A 491 -4.64 17.41 22.52
C ALA A 491 -4.43 15.89 22.33
N LEU A 492 -3.22 15.47 21.92
CA LEU A 492 -2.92 14.05 21.71
C LEU A 492 -2.71 13.36 23.06
N THR A 493 -3.72 12.61 23.50
CA THR A 493 -3.73 11.91 24.79
C THR A 493 -2.46 11.10 25.00
N GLY A 494 -1.83 11.28 26.17
CA GLY A 494 -0.62 10.55 26.56
C GLY A 494 0.68 11.05 25.91
N ALA A 495 0.63 12.04 25.02
CA ALA A 495 1.83 12.59 24.39
C ALA A 495 2.74 13.27 25.42
N LYS A 496 4.04 12.96 25.33
CA LYS A 496 5.15 13.66 25.98
C LYS A 496 6.04 14.26 24.90
N ILE A 497 6.19 15.58 24.94
CA ILE A 497 7.00 16.34 23.99
C ILE A 497 8.38 16.55 24.61
N GLU A 498 9.42 16.33 23.81
CA GLU A 498 10.84 16.39 24.21
C GLU A 498 11.65 17.40 23.39
N GLY A 499 11.10 17.88 22.29
CA GLY A 499 11.70 18.92 21.47
C GLY A 499 11.03 19.04 20.11
N PHE A 500 11.58 19.91 19.29
CA PHE A 500 11.02 20.22 17.98
C PHE A 500 12.12 20.30 16.92
N MET A 501 11.72 20.11 15.68
CA MET A 501 12.57 20.26 14.51
C MET A 501 11.84 21.05 13.43
N LEU A 502 12.56 21.96 12.78
CA LEU A 502 12.18 22.54 11.50
C LEU A 502 13.15 22.07 10.42
N THR A 503 12.64 21.70 9.25
CA THR A 503 13.47 21.29 8.11
C THR A 503 12.91 21.83 6.80
N ARG A 504 13.81 22.12 5.86
CA ARG A 504 13.48 22.41 4.46
C ARG A 504 13.53 21.16 3.57
N GLU A 505 14.06 20.06 4.11
CA GLU A 505 14.29 18.77 3.43
C GLU A 505 13.58 17.65 4.22
N PRO A 506 12.23 17.68 4.28
CA PRO A 506 11.44 16.74 5.08
C PRO A 506 11.69 15.27 4.71
N GLU A 507 12.10 14.98 3.48
CA GLU A 507 12.43 13.65 2.96
C GLU A 507 13.51 12.90 3.73
N TRP A 508 14.34 13.57 4.53
CA TRP A 508 15.29 12.91 5.45
C TRP A 508 14.62 12.26 6.66
N PHE A 509 13.38 12.63 6.94
CA PHE A 509 12.63 12.22 8.14
C PHE A 509 11.38 11.39 7.81
N LEU A 510 11.00 11.33 6.54
CA LEU A 510 9.99 10.41 6.01
C LEU A 510 10.61 9.01 5.85
N ARG A 511 9.81 7.94 5.91
CA ARG A 511 10.31 6.58 6.23
C ARG A 511 9.91 5.49 5.26
#